data_AF-A0A7R9HC41-F1
#
_entry.id   AF-A0A7R9HC41-F1
#
_cell.length_a   1.000
_cell.length_b   1.000
_cell.length_c   1.000
_cell.angle_alpha   90.00
_cell.angle_beta   90.00
_cell.angle_gamma   90.00
#
_symmetry.space_group_name_H-M   'P 1'
#
loop_
_entity.id
_entity.type
_entity.pdbx_description
1 polymer ?
#
loop_
_entity_poly.entity_id
_entity_poly.type
_entity_poly.pdbx_seq_one_letter_code
_entity_poly.pdbx_strand_id
1 'polypeptide(L)'
;MYCVRLARLVITDEREGSEGVRWRRVDMKRGMFLNLTRSSTYNWAWDDHRELLRAMTMTVCDLAAITKPWEIEKRVAELVSSEFFEQGDIERQELHITPIDIMNREKEDQLPLMQVGFIDSICLPIYEV
;
A
#
# COMPACT_ATOMS: atom_id res chain seq x y z
N MET A 1 -3.08 6.85 11.94
CA MET A 1 -4.27 5.97 11.90
C MET A 1 -4.82 5.70 10.49
N TYR A 2 -4.91 6.68 9.56
CA TYR A 2 -5.33 6.38 8.15
C TYR A 2 -4.21 5.84 7.26
N CYS A 3 -2.96 6.28 7.47
CA CYS A 3 -1.80 5.89 6.67
C CYS A 3 -1.50 4.37 6.75
N VAL A 4 -1.69 3.76 7.93
CA VAL A 4 -1.38 2.34 8.16
C VAL A 4 -2.45 1.40 7.63
N ARG A 5 -3.71 1.86 7.59
CA ARG A 5 -4.78 1.09 6.92
C ARG A 5 -4.53 0.97 5.42
N LEU A 6 -3.94 1.99 4.78
CA LEU A 6 -3.56 1.90 3.36
C LEU A 6 -2.28 1.10 3.12
N ALA A 7 -1.26 1.22 3.97
CA ALA A 7 -0.09 0.35 3.87
C ALA A 7 -0.48 -1.13 4.05
N ARG A 8 -1.39 -1.45 4.99
CA ARG A 8 -2.03 -2.78 5.09
C ARG A 8 -2.83 -3.15 3.84
N LEU A 9 -3.46 -2.18 3.18
CA LEU A 9 -4.23 -2.40 1.95
C LEU A 9 -3.37 -2.71 0.71
N VAL A 10 -2.10 -2.32 0.73
CA VAL A 10 -1.18 -2.41 -0.42
C VAL A 10 -0.20 -3.58 -0.30
N ILE A 11 0.14 -4.00 0.93
CA ILE A 11 1.22 -4.98 1.17
C ILE A 11 0.73 -6.44 1.21
N THR A 12 -0.56 -6.70 1.37
CA THR A 12 -1.09 -8.08 1.42
C THR A 12 -1.38 -8.63 0.02
N ASP A 13 -0.36 -9.17 -0.65
CA ASP A 13 -0.49 -9.84 -1.95
C ASP A 13 -0.86 -11.34 -1.86
N GLU A 14 -1.07 -11.92 -0.67
CA GLU A 14 -1.45 -13.34 -0.59
C GLU A 14 -2.42 -13.65 0.57
N ARG A 15 -3.73 -13.76 0.25
CA ARG A 15 -4.58 -14.95 0.42
C ARG A 15 -6.08 -14.65 0.35
N GLU A 16 -6.78 -15.60 -0.27
CA GLU A 16 -8.23 -15.65 -0.46
C GLU A 16 -8.99 -15.71 0.87
N GLY A 17 -9.89 -14.75 1.07
CA GLY A 17 -10.86 -14.68 2.16
C GLY A 17 -11.85 -13.55 1.86
N SER A 18 -13.05 -13.60 2.42
CA SER A 18 -14.25 -12.79 2.11
C SER A 18 -14.09 -11.25 2.03
N GLU A 19 -12.94 -10.69 2.42
CA GLU A 19 -12.57 -9.31 2.10
C GLU A 19 -12.14 -9.10 0.62
N GLY A 20 -11.91 -10.19 -0.14
CA GLY A 20 -11.43 -10.27 -1.55
C GLY A 20 -12.12 -9.37 -2.58
N VAL A 21 -13.32 -8.86 -2.27
CA VAL A 21 -14.11 -8.00 -3.17
C VAL A 21 -13.61 -6.55 -3.14
N ARG A 22 -13.11 -6.08 -1.99
CA ARG A 22 -12.59 -4.71 -1.86
C ARG A 22 -11.18 -4.58 -2.43
N TRP A 23 -10.36 -5.63 -2.26
CA TRP A 23 -8.97 -5.71 -2.72
C TRP A 23 -8.84 -5.66 -4.25
N ARG A 24 -9.68 -6.41 -4.98
CA ARG A 24 -9.75 -6.34 -6.45
C ARG A 24 -9.97 -4.92 -6.97
N ARG A 25 -10.65 -4.06 -6.21
CA ARG A 25 -11.06 -2.73 -6.68
C ARG A 25 -9.89 -1.73 -6.71
N VAL A 26 -8.92 -1.82 -5.79
CA VAL A 26 -7.79 -0.88 -5.75
C VAL A 26 -6.77 -1.22 -6.83
N ASP A 27 -6.38 -2.49 -6.96
CA ASP A 27 -5.46 -2.92 -8.03
C ASP A 27 -6.08 -2.76 -9.43
N MET A 28 -7.39 -3.00 -9.57
CA MET A 28 -8.10 -2.72 -10.83
C MET A 28 -8.11 -1.22 -11.16
N LYS A 29 -8.35 -0.33 -10.18
CA LYS A 29 -8.27 1.13 -10.39
C LYS A 29 -6.84 1.56 -10.75
N ARG A 30 -5.81 0.99 -10.12
CA ARG A 30 -4.41 1.22 -10.50
C ARG A 30 -4.15 0.83 -11.95
N GLY A 31 -4.51 -0.38 -12.36
CA GLY A 31 -4.32 -0.85 -13.73
C GLY A 31 -5.06 0.00 -14.77
N MET A 32 -6.30 0.40 -14.47
CA MET A 32 -7.07 1.32 -15.32
C MET A 32 -6.41 2.69 -15.43
N PHE A 33 -5.90 3.24 -14.33
CA PHE A 33 -5.21 4.52 -14.32
C PHE A 33 -3.93 4.48 -15.16
N LEU A 34 -3.08 3.47 -14.96
CA LEU A 34 -1.85 3.29 -15.72
C LEU A 34 -2.11 3.13 -17.22
N ASN A 35 -3.18 2.43 -17.60
CA ASN A 35 -3.55 2.30 -19.01
C ASN A 35 -4.02 3.65 -19.58
N LEU A 36 -4.87 4.38 -18.85
CA LEU A 36 -5.41 5.67 -19.30
C LEU A 36 -4.31 6.72 -19.51
N THR A 37 -3.32 6.78 -18.60
CA THR A 37 -2.19 7.70 -18.71
C THR A 37 -1.22 7.28 -19.83
N ARG A 38 -0.83 6.01 -19.90
CA ARG A 38 0.08 5.50 -20.96
C ARG A 38 -0.51 5.62 -22.36
N SER A 39 -1.81 5.41 -22.51
CA SER A 39 -2.51 5.56 -23.79
C SER A 39 -2.82 7.03 -24.15
N SER A 40 -2.59 7.98 -23.23
CA SER A 40 -2.94 9.40 -23.40
C SER A 40 -4.42 9.63 -23.75
N THR A 41 -5.32 8.76 -23.26
CA THR A 41 -6.76 8.80 -23.54
C THR A 41 -7.58 9.44 -22.41
N TYR A 42 -6.92 10.04 -21.41
CA TYR A 42 -7.60 10.70 -20.30
C TYR A 42 -8.46 11.88 -20.79
N ASN A 43 -9.66 12.00 -20.24
CA ASN A 43 -10.63 13.03 -20.61
C ASN A 43 -11.30 13.60 -19.36
N TRP A 44 -11.04 14.88 -19.08
CA TRP A 44 -11.58 15.60 -17.93
C TRP A 44 -13.08 15.82 -17.96
N ALA A 45 -13.73 15.69 -19.12
CA ALA A 45 -15.18 15.82 -19.24
C ALA A 45 -15.92 14.62 -18.64
N TRP A 46 -15.29 13.44 -18.62
CA TRP A 46 -15.90 12.20 -18.14
C TRP A 46 -15.76 12.06 -16.64
N ASP A 47 -16.87 11.75 -15.96
CA ASP A 47 -16.89 11.67 -14.50
C ASP A 47 -16.06 10.47 -13.99
N ASP A 48 -16.13 9.34 -14.68
CA ASP A 48 -15.37 8.13 -14.35
C ASP A 48 -13.85 8.39 -14.32
N HIS A 49 -13.33 9.18 -15.26
CA HIS A 49 -11.91 9.55 -15.29
C HIS A 49 -11.53 10.46 -14.12
N ARG A 50 -12.42 11.38 -13.74
CA ARG A 50 -12.19 12.25 -12.56
C ARG A 50 -12.28 11.47 -11.26
N GLU A 51 -13.21 10.54 -11.14
CA GLU A 51 -13.32 9.66 -9.96
C GLU A 51 -12.08 8.77 -9.83
N LEU A 52 -11.63 8.19 -10.95
CA LEU A 52 -10.41 7.39 -10.99
C LEU A 52 -9.19 8.19 -10.55
N LEU A 53 -9.01 9.39 -11.08
CA LEU A 53 -7.92 10.28 -10.68
C LEU A 53 -8.00 10.63 -9.19
N ARG A 54 -9.17 11.02 -8.66
CA ARG A 54 -9.33 11.34 -7.24
C ARG A 54 -8.96 10.16 -6.34
N ALA A 55 -9.39 8.96 -6.71
CA ALA A 55 -9.04 7.74 -5.99
C ALA A 55 -7.51 7.51 -6.00
N MET A 56 -6.87 7.66 -7.16
CA MET A 56 -5.42 7.50 -7.29
C MET A 56 -4.63 8.59 -6.57
N THR A 57 -5.05 9.85 -6.63
CA THR A 57 -4.41 10.96 -5.90
C THR A 57 -4.48 10.73 -4.39
N MET A 58 -5.59 10.25 -3.84
CA MET A 58 -5.67 9.88 -2.43
C MET A 58 -4.64 8.81 -2.08
N THR A 59 -4.52 7.75 -2.88
CA THR A 59 -3.50 6.71 -2.70
C THR A 59 -2.08 7.27 -2.78
N VAL A 60 -1.78 8.13 -3.75
CA VAL A 60 -0.46 8.78 -3.87
C VAL A 60 -0.15 9.66 -2.65
N CYS A 61 -1.14 10.40 -2.15
CA CYS A 61 -0.98 11.21 -0.95
C CYS A 61 -0.66 10.35 0.29
N ASP A 62 -1.29 9.18 0.40
CA ASP A 62 -0.99 8.23 1.48
C ASP A 62 0.42 7.62 1.34
N LEU A 63 0.90 7.42 0.11
CA LEU A 63 2.24 6.94 -0.19
C LEU A 63 3.32 8.04 -0.17
N ALA A 64 2.95 9.32 -0.01
CA ALA A 64 3.88 10.44 -0.15
C ALA A 64 4.98 10.50 0.93
N ALA A 65 4.88 9.69 1.99
CA ALA A 65 5.94 9.53 2.97
C ALA A 65 7.22 8.92 2.37
N ILE A 66 7.08 8.04 1.36
CA ILE A 66 8.20 7.33 0.73
C ILE A 66 9.09 8.25 -0.12
N THR A 67 8.58 9.44 -0.49
CA THR A 67 9.31 10.43 -1.29
C THR A 67 10.04 11.46 -0.44
N LYS A 68 9.94 11.36 0.89
CA LYS A 68 10.60 12.29 1.82
C LYS A 68 12.10 12.00 1.92
N PRO A 69 12.91 12.99 2.34
CA PRO A 69 14.31 12.74 2.68
C PRO A 69 14.44 11.58 3.68
N TRP A 70 15.52 10.82 3.53
CA TRP A 70 15.80 9.59 4.28
C TRP A 70 15.53 9.69 5.79
N GLU A 71 16.00 10.75 6.45
CA GLU A 71 15.80 10.94 7.90
C GLU A 71 14.33 11.00 8.32
N ILE A 72 13.46 11.51 7.45
CA ILE A 72 12.02 11.60 7.69
C ILE A 72 11.36 10.26 7.36
N GLU A 73 11.69 9.69 6.22
CA GLU A 73 11.13 8.41 5.75
C GLU A 73 11.45 7.28 6.73
N LYS A 74 12.69 7.17 7.18
CA LYS A 74 13.13 6.18 8.18
C LYS A 74 12.28 6.23 9.45
N ARG A 75 12.04 7.43 9.97
CA ARG A 75 11.20 7.61 11.17
C ARG A 75 9.76 7.20 10.93
N VAL A 76 9.22 7.44 9.73
CA VAL A 76 7.87 6.99 9.36
C VAL A 76 7.84 5.46 9.23
N ALA A 77 8.84 4.85 8.59
CA ALA A 77 8.94 3.40 8.44
C ALA A 77 9.03 2.68 9.81
N GLU A 78 9.78 3.22 10.76
CA GLU A 78 9.85 2.72 12.14
C GLU A 78 8.49 2.76 12.86
N LEU A 79 7.75 3.88 12.72
CA LEU A 79 6.40 4.02 13.29
C LEU A 79 5.40 3.04 12.66
N VAL A 80 5.43 2.90 11.34
CA VAL A 80 4.54 1.98 10.60
C VAL A 80 4.84 0.53 10.98
N SER A 81 6.13 0.15 11.04
CA SER A 81 6.54 -1.20 11.43
C SER A 81 6.16 -1.52 12.87
N SER A 82 6.27 -0.54 13.78
CA SER A 82 5.81 -0.68 15.17
C SER A 82 4.31 -0.96 15.26
N GLU A 83 3.49 -0.22 14.50
CA GLU A 83 2.03 -0.43 14.44
C GLU A 83 1.68 -1.81 13.84
N PHE A 84 2.41 -2.25 12.81
CA PHE A 84 2.23 -3.58 12.23
C PHE A 84 2.59 -4.72 13.18
N PHE A 85 3.66 -4.58 13.96
CA PHE A 85 4.02 -5.58 14.96
C PHE A 85 3.01 -5.65 16.09
N GLU A 86 2.54 -4.52 16.59
CA GLU A 86 1.48 -4.51 17.62
C GLU A 86 0.22 -5.21 17.13
N GLN A 87 -0.15 -4.99 15.86
CA GLN A 87 -1.30 -5.66 15.26
C GLN A 87 -1.06 -7.17 15.05
N GLY A 88 0.14 -7.57 14.61
CA GLY A 88 0.51 -8.98 14.47
C GLY A 88 0.54 -9.71 15.82
N ASP A 89 0.97 -9.03 16.88
CA ASP A 89 0.94 -9.53 18.26
C ASP A 89 -0.51 -9.77 18.72
N ILE A 90 -1.43 -8.84 18.43
CA ILE A 90 -2.87 -8.99 18.71
C ILE A 90 -3.45 -10.19 17.93
N GLU A 91 -3.14 -10.30 16.62
CA GLU A 91 -3.63 -11.41 15.79
C GLU A 91 -3.14 -12.78 16.30
N ARG A 92 -1.89 -12.85 16.76
CA ARG A 92 -1.32 -14.06 17.36
C ARG A 92 -1.99 -14.41 18.70
N GLN A 93 -2.25 -13.41 19.54
CA GLN A 93 -2.83 -13.61 20.88
C GLN A 93 -4.32 -13.94 20.84
N GLU A 94 -5.11 -13.19 20.06
CA GLU A 94 -6.58 -13.27 20.06
C GLU A 94 -7.12 -14.27 19.04
N LEU A 95 -6.48 -14.37 17.86
CA LEU A 95 -6.97 -15.21 16.75
C LEU A 95 -6.15 -16.50 16.58
N HIS A 96 -5.03 -16.64 17.31
CA HIS A 96 -4.11 -17.78 17.23
C HIS A 96 -3.62 -18.07 15.80
N ILE A 97 -3.53 -17.03 14.96
CA ILE A 97 -2.99 -17.12 13.61
C ILE A 97 -1.53 -16.70 13.58
N THR A 98 -0.78 -17.20 12.60
CA THR A 98 0.57 -16.71 12.34
C THR A 98 0.45 -15.40 11.55
N PRO A 99 0.93 -14.26 12.08
CA PRO A 99 0.89 -13.00 11.37
C PRO A 99 1.77 -13.06 10.12
N ILE A 100 1.40 -12.29 9.10
CA ILE A 100 2.17 -12.14 7.86
C ILE A 100 3.56 -11.55 8.14
N ASP A 101 4.51 -11.77 7.23
CA ASP A 101 5.93 -11.43 7.44
C ASP A 101 6.18 -9.98 7.85
N ILE A 102 5.46 -9.01 7.26
CA ILE A 102 5.59 -7.58 7.62
C ILE A 102 5.01 -7.25 9.02
N MET A 103 4.10 -8.07 9.53
CA MET A 103 3.51 -7.94 10.86
C MET A 103 4.18 -8.85 11.90
N ASN A 104 5.13 -9.69 11.49
CA ASN A 104 5.84 -10.59 12.37
C ASN A 104 7.11 -9.94 12.90
N ARG A 105 7.12 -9.61 14.20
CA ARG A 105 8.28 -9.03 14.89
C ARG A 105 9.54 -9.90 14.79
N GLU A 106 9.39 -11.21 14.64
CA GLU A 106 10.54 -12.13 14.49
C GLU A 106 11.27 -11.98 13.15
N LYS A 107 10.66 -11.29 12.17
CA LYS A 107 11.20 -11.01 10.83
C LYS A 107 11.59 -9.55 10.64
N GLU A 108 11.89 -8.84 11.74
CA GLU A 108 12.31 -7.43 11.70
C GLU A 108 13.54 -7.20 10.81
N ASP A 109 14.46 -8.17 10.77
CA ASP A 109 15.65 -8.17 9.92
C ASP A 109 15.33 -8.13 8.41
N GLN A 110 14.13 -8.57 8.01
CA GLN A 110 13.67 -8.59 6.62
C GLN A 110 12.89 -7.33 6.23
N LEU A 111 12.56 -6.44 7.19
CA LEU A 111 11.86 -5.17 6.91
C LEU A 111 12.51 -4.34 5.81
N PRO A 112 13.85 -4.14 5.77
CA PRO A 112 14.46 -3.35 4.71
C PRO A 112 14.20 -3.94 3.31
N LEU A 113 14.25 -5.27 3.18
CA LEU A 113 13.99 -5.95 1.91
C LEU A 113 12.51 -5.83 1.51
N MET A 114 11.60 -5.95 2.48
CA MET A 114 10.17 -5.76 2.24
C MET A 114 9.84 -4.32 1.81
N GLN A 115 10.50 -3.31 2.39
CA GLN A 115 10.33 -1.91 1.98
C GLN A 115 10.81 -1.66 0.55
N VAL A 116 11.95 -2.26 0.14
CA VAL A 116 12.42 -2.19 -1.25
C VAL A 116 11.41 -2.83 -2.20
N GLY A 117 10.93 -4.03 -1.88
CA GLY A 117 9.92 -4.71 -2.69
C GLY A 117 8.62 -3.91 -2.83
N PHE A 118 8.21 -3.22 -1.77
CA PHE A 118 7.06 -2.31 -1.80
C PHE A 118 7.28 -1.10 -2.73
N ILE A 119 8.46 -0.47 -2.65
CA ILE A 119 8.81 0.65 -3.52
C ILE A 119 8.77 0.22 -4.99
N ASP A 120 9.39 -0.91 -5.31
CA ASP A 120 9.53 -1.40 -6.69
C ASP A 120 8.17 -1.81 -7.30
N SER A 121 7.32 -2.49 -6.53
CA SER A 121 6.08 -3.07 -7.04
C SER A 121 4.89 -2.10 -7.04
N ILE A 122 4.88 -1.13 -6.11
CA ILE A 122 3.73 -0.25 -5.87
C ILE A 122 4.09 1.20 -6.20
N CYS A 123 5.16 1.73 -5.61
CA CYS A 123 5.45 3.16 -5.68
C CYS A 123 5.98 3.57 -7.05
N LEU A 124 7.01 2.90 -7.57
CA LEU A 124 7.64 3.25 -8.84
C LEU A 124 6.64 3.31 -10.01
N PRO A 125 5.76 2.29 -10.23
CA PRO A 125 4.83 2.33 -11.36
C PRO A 125 3.84 3.50 -11.31
N ILE A 126 3.59 4.07 -10.14
CA ILE A 126 2.65 5.19 -9.96
C ILE A 126 3.38 6.53 -10.11
N TYR A 127 4.63 6.64 -9.63
CA TYR A 127 5.42 7.87 -9.69
C TYR A 127 6.12 8.12 -11.03
N GLU A 128 6.35 7.10 -11.84
CA GLU A 128 6.99 7.21 -13.16
C GLU A 128 6.04 7.59 -14.30
N VAL A 129 4.74 7.67 -14.02
CA VAL A 129 3.67 8.00 -14.97
C VAL A 129 3.53 9.50 -15.14
#